data_AF-A0A0Q9EYM9-F1
#
_entry.id   AF-A0A0Q9EYM9-F1
#
_cell.length_a   1.000
_cell.length_b   1.000
_cell.length_c   1.000
_cell.angle_alpha   90.00
_cell.angle_beta   90.00
_cell.angle_gamma   90.00
#
_symmetry.space_group_name_H-M   'P 1'
#
loop_
_entity.id
_entity.type
_entity.pdbx_description
1 polymer ?
#
loop_
_entity_poly.entity_id
_entity_poly.type
_entity_poly.pdbx_seq_one_letter_code
_entity_poly.pdbx_strand_id
1 'polypeptide(L)'
;MIKPVRTVLAAALALATAPAFAQTYSQTVFFGDSLTDSGHFRPALIQAVGPNGALLGRFTTNPGLVWSEYLADYYGTNAVSDNQGGTNYAVGGARTGTNTSGALGPIPSLNTQVTGYLAANGGRADARALYTVWGGANDLFAVAGGAPASTIGTAVASQIGVVGALTNAGAKYILVPTIPDLGLTPQFRAGGAAQQAAGTQLSSTYNTALFGGLATAGYRVIPLDTFNLLREITSNPAPYGITNVTGTACNPQITASSLTCSPLNYADPTAPDTYAFADGVHPSSRAHKILGDYAVSILEAPRQIALLPNSEAMVGRSRADRVANHLGAKPEGDGMRWWADARGDFQRYGKGDSYDGAGPGLSGGVDWTRGDWVFGAFAGYSRQSLDWGRNGGEFDQNDATLGGFAAWYGANAWVNGQLSWTKVDYDTDRRVVLGPTSRVHSGSTDGRNLTAAINAGWEFGEGALRHGPVIGVTAQQIDVDGFKESDPALATSLAYGDQNYDSLIGSAGWQVSYAINDHLKPYARLTYDHEFEDADKEVFARLQSMPGTAPYAVPGHDFDQSYGTLLIGARTQLFGLDANLGTSVTVGQAGGNHATVFATIGAGF
;
A
#
# COMPACT_ATOMS: atom_id res chain seq x y z
N MET A 1 22.86 -49.20 -1.17
CA MET A 1 23.16 -48.35 -2.35
C MET A 1 21.98 -47.40 -2.52
N ILE A 2 22.22 -46.11 -2.29
CA ILE A 2 21.22 -45.05 -2.08
C ILE A 2 21.05 -44.26 -3.38
N LYS A 3 19.80 -43.85 -3.69
CA LYS A 3 19.28 -42.98 -4.78
C LYS A 3 18.38 -43.77 -5.74
N PRO A 4 17.04 -43.60 -5.63
CA PRO A 4 16.40 -42.46 -6.28
C PRO A 4 15.18 -41.94 -5.49
N VAL A 5 15.38 -40.99 -4.57
CA VAL A 5 14.27 -40.26 -3.90
C VAL A 5 14.36 -38.75 -4.16
N ARG A 6 15.42 -38.28 -4.82
CA ARG A 6 15.65 -36.85 -5.06
C ARG A 6 14.93 -36.26 -6.29
N THR A 7 14.34 -37.09 -7.15
CA THR A 7 13.80 -36.63 -8.45
C THR A 7 12.28 -36.55 -8.51
N VAL A 8 11.56 -37.15 -7.55
CA VAL A 8 10.08 -37.10 -7.51
C VAL A 8 9.58 -35.84 -6.79
N LEU A 9 10.36 -35.28 -5.85
CA LEU A 9 10.00 -34.06 -5.12
C LEU A 9 10.13 -32.77 -5.96
N ALA A 10 10.93 -32.79 -7.02
CA ALA A 10 11.13 -31.63 -7.90
C ALA A 10 10.05 -31.49 -8.99
N ALA A 11 9.37 -32.59 -9.37
CA ALA A 11 8.39 -32.59 -10.45
C ALA A 11 6.96 -32.23 -9.98
N ALA A 12 6.65 -32.39 -8.69
CA ALA A 12 5.36 -32.00 -8.12
C ALA A 12 5.25 -30.48 -7.85
N LEU A 13 6.37 -29.74 -7.84
CA LEU A 13 6.40 -28.28 -7.70
C LEU A 13 6.19 -27.51 -9.02
N ALA A 14 6.10 -28.20 -10.17
CA ALA A 14 6.06 -27.56 -11.49
C ALA A 14 4.65 -27.35 -12.08
N LEU A 15 3.59 -27.64 -11.31
CA LEU A 15 2.21 -27.26 -11.65
C LEU A 15 1.71 -26.16 -10.71
N ALA A 16 2.51 -25.10 -10.55
CA ALA A 16 2.00 -23.83 -10.08
C ALA A 16 1.38 -23.12 -11.29
N THR A 17 0.05 -23.14 -11.36
CA THR A 17 -0.73 -22.15 -12.11
C THR A 17 -0.11 -20.78 -11.90
N ALA A 18 0.25 -20.08 -12.98
CA ALA A 18 0.66 -18.68 -12.87
C ALA A 18 -0.50 -17.91 -12.22
N PRO A 19 -0.33 -17.32 -11.02
CA PRO A 19 -1.38 -16.50 -10.45
C PRO A 19 -1.57 -15.31 -11.41
N ALA A 20 -2.80 -15.06 -11.82
CA ALA A 20 -3.16 -13.76 -12.35
C ALA A 20 -2.91 -12.76 -11.22
N PHE A 21 -1.97 -11.83 -11.41
CA PHE A 21 -1.73 -10.79 -10.41
C PHE A 21 -2.98 -9.92 -10.30
N ALA A 22 -3.59 -9.88 -9.12
CA ALA A 22 -4.65 -8.92 -8.84
C ALA A 22 -4.04 -7.51 -8.94
N GLN A 23 -4.46 -6.71 -9.91
CA GLN A 23 -4.09 -5.30 -9.98
C GLN A 23 -4.83 -4.53 -8.89
N THR A 24 -4.12 -3.66 -8.16
CA THR A 24 -4.69 -2.78 -7.13
C THR A 24 -5.90 -1.99 -7.66
N TYR A 25 -5.76 -1.44 -8.86
CA TYR A 25 -6.84 -0.81 -9.60
C TYR A 25 -7.06 -1.55 -10.91
N SER A 26 -8.32 -1.74 -11.28
CA SER A 26 -8.72 -2.38 -12.54
C SER A 26 -8.27 -1.62 -13.79
N GLN A 27 -8.18 -0.29 -13.68
CA GLN A 27 -7.75 0.65 -14.70
C GLN A 27 -7.53 2.03 -14.07
N THR A 28 -6.82 2.89 -14.77
CA THR A 28 -6.74 4.33 -14.47
C THR A 28 -7.50 5.11 -15.54
N VAL A 29 -8.29 6.10 -15.12
CA VAL A 29 -9.09 6.95 -16.02
C VAL A 29 -8.87 8.41 -15.65
N PHE A 30 -8.46 9.21 -16.63
CA PHE A 30 -8.02 10.57 -16.38
C PHE A 30 -8.94 11.60 -17.03
N PHE A 31 -9.44 12.54 -16.25
CA PHE A 31 -10.16 13.72 -16.72
C PHE A 31 -9.43 14.98 -16.32
N GLY A 32 -9.35 15.94 -17.24
CA GLY A 32 -8.67 17.18 -16.94
C GLY A 32 -8.27 18.02 -18.12
N ASP A 33 -7.21 18.80 -17.91
CA ASP A 33 -6.65 19.71 -18.88
C ASP A 33 -5.22 19.30 -19.32
N SER A 34 -4.44 20.28 -19.77
CA SER A 34 -3.08 20.10 -20.26
C SER A 34 -2.12 19.48 -19.25
N LEU A 35 -2.36 19.65 -17.93
CA LEU A 35 -1.49 19.04 -16.92
C LEU A 35 -1.55 17.52 -16.92
N THR A 36 -2.61 16.92 -17.48
CA THR A 36 -2.90 15.49 -17.45
C THR A 36 -2.92 14.87 -18.85
N ASP A 37 -3.09 15.68 -19.90
CA ASP A 37 -3.18 15.27 -21.31
C ASP A 37 -1.93 14.51 -21.81
N SER A 38 -2.13 13.26 -22.25
CA SER A 38 -1.09 12.37 -22.79
C SER A 38 -0.93 12.44 -24.32
N GLY A 39 -1.57 13.41 -24.97
CA GLY A 39 -1.38 13.76 -26.36
C GLY A 39 -2.63 13.75 -27.21
N HIS A 40 -3.74 14.31 -26.72
CA HIS A 40 -5.00 14.41 -27.44
C HIS A 40 -4.84 15.06 -28.82
N PHE A 41 -4.02 16.11 -28.94
CA PHE A 41 -3.79 16.81 -30.21
C PHE A 41 -2.73 16.15 -31.11
N ARG A 42 -2.10 15.05 -30.71
CA ARG A 42 -1.04 14.39 -31.48
C ARG A 42 -1.48 14.01 -32.90
N PRO A 43 -2.68 13.44 -33.15
CA PRO A 43 -3.14 13.16 -34.51
C PRO A 43 -3.19 14.42 -35.39
N ALA A 44 -3.71 15.53 -34.86
CA ALA A 44 -3.75 16.81 -35.58
C ALA A 44 -2.35 17.38 -35.83
N LEU A 45 -1.42 17.24 -34.87
CA LEU A 45 -0.03 17.66 -35.05
C LEU A 45 0.68 16.84 -36.13
N ILE A 46 0.46 15.53 -36.20
CA ILE A 46 1.01 14.69 -37.28
C ILE A 46 0.51 15.16 -38.66
N GLN A 47 -0.77 15.53 -38.76
CA GLN A 47 -1.31 16.11 -39.99
C GLN A 47 -0.69 17.46 -40.33
N ALA A 48 -0.43 18.31 -39.32
CA ALA A 48 0.08 19.65 -39.52
C ALA A 48 1.59 19.71 -39.84
N VAL A 49 2.41 18.88 -39.19
CA VAL A 49 3.89 18.96 -39.28
C VAL A 49 4.56 17.65 -39.71
N GLY A 50 3.78 16.67 -40.17
CA GLY A 50 4.27 15.38 -40.66
C GLY A 50 4.68 14.41 -39.53
N PRO A 51 5.48 13.37 -39.83
CA PRO A 51 5.85 12.32 -38.88
C PRO A 51 6.51 12.81 -37.58
N ASN A 52 7.18 13.98 -37.62
CA ASN A 52 7.77 14.60 -36.44
C ASN A 52 6.74 14.96 -35.37
N GLY A 53 5.47 15.16 -35.75
CA GLY A 53 4.37 15.40 -34.82
C GLY A 53 4.13 14.23 -33.85
N ALA A 54 4.59 13.02 -34.17
CA ALA A 54 4.49 11.87 -33.27
C ALA A 54 5.30 12.03 -31.98
N LEU A 55 6.35 12.85 -32.00
CA LEU A 55 7.15 13.17 -30.82
C LEU A 55 6.51 14.25 -29.95
N LEU A 56 5.48 14.96 -30.42
CA LEU A 56 4.87 16.11 -29.75
C LEU A 56 3.55 15.73 -29.07
N GLY A 57 2.81 16.72 -28.59
CA GLY A 57 1.41 16.57 -28.20
C GLY A 57 1.18 16.55 -26.70
N ARG A 58 2.21 16.38 -25.87
CA ARG A 58 2.09 16.56 -24.41
C ARG A 58 2.49 17.98 -24.03
N PHE A 59 1.87 18.51 -22.98
CA PHE A 59 2.21 19.83 -22.43
C PHE A 59 3.36 19.71 -21.43
N THR A 60 4.53 19.30 -21.93
CA THR A 60 5.78 19.14 -21.18
C THR A 60 6.97 19.30 -22.15
N THR A 61 8.19 19.03 -21.71
CA THR A 61 9.37 18.86 -22.58
C THR A 61 9.30 17.52 -23.31
N ASN A 62 8.75 17.50 -24.54
CA ASN A 62 8.55 16.26 -25.30
C ASN A 62 9.88 15.70 -25.83
N PRO A 63 10.11 14.36 -25.84
CA PRO A 63 9.11 13.30 -25.74
C PRO A 63 8.83 12.82 -24.31
N GLY A 64 9.16 13.61 -23.28
CA GLY A 64 8.88 13.27 -21.89
C GLY A 64 7.40 12.99 -21.62
N LEU A 65 7.17 12.18 -20.59
CA LEU A 65 5.83 11.77 -20.17
C LEU A 65 5.21 12.80 -19.22
N VAL A 66 3.88 12.79 -19.17
CA VAL A 66 3.13 13.51 -18.13
C VAL A 66 2.88 12.60 -16.92
N TRP A 67 2.49 13.19 -15.79
CA TRP A 67 2.34 12.46 -14.51
C TRP A 67 1.33 11.31 -14.58
N SER A 68 0.27 11.46 -15.38
CA SER A 68 -0.77 10.44 -15.59
C SER A 68 -0.20 9.17 -16.22
N GLU A 69 0.78 9.31 -17.12
CA GLU A 69 1.46 8.18 -17.74
C GLU A 69 2.36 7.45 -16.75
N TYR A 70 3.09 8.18 -15.89
CA TYR A 70 3.87 7.56 -14.81
C TYR A 70 2.99 6.83 -13.79
N LEU A 71 1.85 7.42 -13.44
CA LEU A 71 0.90 6.81 -12.51
C LEU A 71 0.28 5.54 -13.09
N ALA A 72 -0.15 5.59 -14.35
CA ALA A 72 -0.72 4.43 -15.03
C ALA A 72 0.29 3.29 -15.18
N ASP A 73 1.55 3.63 -15.52
CA ASP A 73 2.66 2.67 -15.63
C ASP A 73 2.92 1.95 -14.30
N TYR A 74 2.95 2.68 -13.17
CA TYR A 74 3.12 2.09 -11.84
C TYR A 74 2.08 1.00 -11.54
N TYR A 75 0.83 1.21 -11.95
CA TYR A 75 -0.26 0.24 -11.75
C TYR A 75 -0.40 -0.78 -12.89
N GLY A 76 0.44 -0.72 -13.93
CA GLY A 76 0.33 -1.59 -15.11
C GLY A 76 -0.98 -1.38 -15.88
N THR A 77 -1.44 -0.13 -15.95
CA THR A 77 -2.67 0.30 -16.62
C THR A 77 -2.37 1.22 -17.80
N ASN A 78 -3.41 1.83 -18.40
CA ASN A 78 -3.29 2.66 -19.59
C ASN A 78 -3.46 4.16 -19.26
N ALA A 79 -2.71 5.02 -19.95
CA ALA A 79 -2.92 6.47 -19.95
C ALA A 79 -2.90 7.08 -21.36
N VAL A 80 -2.97 6.27 -22.42
CA VAL A 80 -3.13 6.72 -23.81
C VAL A 80 -4.38 7.60 -23.92
N SER A 81 -4.33 8.63 -24.75
CA SER A 81 -5.48 9.52 -24.96
C SER A 81 -6.70 8.76 -25.49
N ASP A 82 -7.89 9.15 -25.05
CA ASP A 82 -9.17 8.51 -25.41
C ASP A 82 -9.42 8.48 -26.92
N ASN A 83 -9.09 9.56 -27.63
CA ASN A 83 -9.22 9.65 -29.09
C ASN A 83 -8.21 8.77 -29.86
N GLN A 84 -7.30 8.11 -29.13
CA GLN A 84 -6.32 7.15 -29.61
C GLN A 84 -6.57 5.75 -29.01
N GLY A 85 -7.74 5.53 -28.40
CA GLY A 85 -8.17 4.23 -27.88
C GLY A 85 -7.77 3.96 -26.43
N GLY A 86 -7.34 4.96 -25.67
CA GLY A 86 -6.99 4.82 -24.26
C GLY A 86 -8.02 5.38 -23.29
N THR A 87 -7.57 5.64 -22.06
CA THR A 87 -8.41 6.01 -20.90
C THR A 87 -8.12 7.41 -20.37
N ASN A 88 -7.30 8.19 -21.07
CA ASN A 88 -7.03 9.58 -20.72
C ASN A 88 -7.86 10.53 -21.59
N TYR A 89 -8.92 11.06 -20.99
CA TYR A 89 -9.86 11.99 -21.59
C TYR A 89 -9.45 13.45 -21.38
N ALA A 90 -8.32 13.72 -20.70
CA ALA A 90 -7.86 15.07 -20.47
C ALA A 90 -7.45 15.74 -21.79
N VAL A 91 -7.83 17.01 -21.95
CA VAL A 91 -7.55 17.78 -23.17
C VAL A 91 -6.96 19.13 -22.83
N GLY A 92 -5.81 19.44 -23.44
CA GLY A 92 -5.12 20.71 -23.29
C GLY A 92 -6.04 21.92 -23.48
N GLY A 93 -6.04 22.82 -22.49
CA GLY A 93 -6.87 24.03 -22.48
C GLY A 93 -8.30 23.83 -21.95
N ALA A 94 -8.68 22.62 -21.54
CA ALA A 94 -10.00 22.36 -21.00
C ALA A 94 -10.30 23.22 -19.76
N ARG A 95 -11.48 23.85 -19.78
CA ARG A 95 -12.10 24.45 -18.60
C ARG A 95 -13.00 23.42 -17.93
N THR A 96 -13.37 23.67 -16.68
CA THR A 96 -14.22 22.74 -15.92
C THR A 96 -15.61 22.53 -16.56
N GLY A 97 -16.30 23.63 -16.90
CA GLY A 97 -17.70 23.59 -17.36
C GLY A 97 -17.98 24.20 -18.73
N THR A 98 -16.98 24.78 -19.41
CA THR A 98 -17.17 25.47 -20.69
C THR A 98 -16.38 24.78 -21.80
N ASN A 99 -17.07 24.29 -22.83
CA ASN A 99 -16.42 23.79 -24.05
C ASN A 99 -15.83 24.96 -24.83
N THR A 100 -14.61 24.78 -25.34
CA THR A 100 -13.94 25.76 -26.19
C THR A 100 -13.40 25.07 -27.45
N SER A 101 -12.72 25.81 -28.31
CA SER A 101 -12.03 25.26 -29.48
C SER A 101 -10.73 26.01 -29.67
N GLY A 102 -9.68 25.28 -30.06
CA GLY A 102 -8.39 25.83 -30.46
C GLY A 102 -8.12 25.60 -31.94
N ALA A 103 -6.93 26.00 -32.38
CA ALA A 103 -6.46 25.80 -33.76
C ALA A 103 -6.32 24.31 -34.15
N LEU A 104 -6.13 23.43 -33.16
CA LEU A 104 -5.94 21.99 -33.37
C LEU A 104 -7.23 21.18 -33.17
N GLY A 105 -8.36 21.85 -32.90
CA GLY A 105 -9.67 21.21 -32.78
C GLY A 105 -10.46 21.60 -31.53
N PRO A 106 -11.57 20.88 -31.27
CA PRO A 106 -12.41 21.07 -30.09
C PRO A 106 -11.66 20.81 -28.79
N ILE A 107 -12.03 21.55 -27.74
CA ILE A 107 -11.50 21.41 -26.38
C ILE A 107 -12.71 21.15 -25.46
N PRO A 108 -13.06 19.88 -25.20
CA PRO A 108 -14.17 19.54 -24.32
C PRO A 108 -13.84 19.89 -22.87
N SER A 109 -14.81 20.46 -22.17
CA SER A 109 -14.73 20.72 -20.74
C SER A 109 -14.72 19.42 -19.94
N LEU A 110 -14.32 19.47 -18.66
CA LEU A 110 -14.36 18.30 -17.77
C LEU A 110 -15.77 17.70 -17.69
N ASN A 111 -16.83 18.53 -17.64
CA ASN A 111 -18.22 18.05 -17.74
C ASN A 111 -18.47 17.19 -18.98
N THR A 112 -18.00 17.65 -20.15
CA THR A 112 -18.18 16.94 -21.42
C THR A 112 -17.35 15.67 -21.46
N GLN A 113 -16.11 15.70 -20.96
CA GLN A 113 -15.24 14.53 -20.88
C GLN A 113 -15.88 13.41 -20.04
N VAL A 114 -16.34 13.72 -18.82
CA VAL A 114 -16.99 12.73 -17.94
C VAL A 114 -18.33 12.26 -18.49
N THR A 115 -19.14 13.15 -19.06
CA THR A 115 -20.41 12.76 -19.69
C THR A 115 -20.17 11.81 -20.86
N GLY A 116 -19.15 12.08 -21.69
CA GLY A 116 -18.76 11.21 -22.79
C GLY A 116 -18.29 9.83 -22.31
N TYR A 117 -17.42 9.80 -21.30
CA TYR A 117 -16.98 8.55 -20.67
C TYR A 117 -18.15 7.73 -20.13
N LEU A 118 -19.02 8.33 -19.34
CA LEU A 118 -20.16 7.61 -18.75
C LEU A 118 -21.11 7.11 -19.84
N ALA A 119 -21.39 7.91 -20.87
CA ALA A 119 -22.21 7.48 -22.00
C ALA A 119 -21.60 6.26 -22.73
N ALA A 120 -20.28 6.27 -22.94
CA ALA A 120 -19.56 5.14 -23.55
C ALA A 120 -19.54 3.88 -22.66
N ASN A 121 -19.75 4.03 -21.34
CA ASN A 121 -19.71 2.95 -20.36
C ASN A 121 -21.09 2.62 -19.75
N GLY A 122 -22.16 2.87 -20.51
CA GLY A 122 -23.52 2.49 -20.10
C GLY A 122 -24.05 3.24 -18.87
N GLY A 123 -23.54 4.45 -18.63
CA GLY A 123 -23.89 5.29 -17.49
C GLY A 123 -23.22 4.88 -16.18
N ARG A 124 -22.20 4.01 -16.20
CA ARG A 124 -21.54 3.48 -15.01
C ARG A 124 -20.05 3.77 -15.00
N ALA A 125 -19.53 3.93 -13.79
CA ALA A 125 -18.11 3.93 -13.48
C ALA A 125 -17.73 2.57 -12.86
N ASP A 126 -16.51 2.11 -13.12
CA ASP A 126 -15.94 0.92 -12.49
C ASP A 126 -15.53 1.24 -11.05
N ALA A 127 -16.17 0.59 -10.09
CA ALA A 127 -15.91 0.80 -8.67
C ALA A 127 -14.49 0.43 -8.22
N ARG A 128 -13.74 -0.33 -9.04
CA ARG A 128 -12.34 -0.71 -8.79
C ARG A 128 -11.34 0.11 -9.60
N ALA A 129 -11.78 1.11 -10.37
CA ALA A 129 -10.87 1.98 -11.13
C ALA A 129 -10.41 3.17 -10.29
N LEU A 130 -9.21 3.67 -10.61
CA LEU A 130 -8.72 4.96 -10.11
C LEU A 130 -9.09 6.05 -11.12
N TYR A 131 -9.89 7.01 -10.68
CA TYR A 131 -10.25 8.18 -11.47
C TYR A 131 -9.44 9.39 -11.04
N THR A 132 -9.10 10.27 -11.98
CA THR A 132 -8.53 11.58 -11.67
C THR A 132 -9.40 12.69 -12.23
N VAL A 133 -9.63 13.76 -11.46
CA VAL A 133 -10.34 14.96 -11.92
C VAL A 133 -9.50 16.19 -11.61
N TRP A 134 -8.78 16.69 -12.61
CA TRP A 134 -7.90 17.85 -12.43
C TRP A 134 -8.13 18.92 -13.50
N GLY A 135 -8.68 20.05 -13.10
CA GLY A 135 -8.87 21.20 -13.97
C GLY A 135 -9.21 22.44 -13.16
N GLY A 136 -9.47 23.55 -13.85
CA GLY A 136 -9.79 24.85 -13.25
C GLY A 136 -8.70 25.90 -13.46
N ALA A 137 -7.46 25.50 -13.74
CA ALA A 137 -6.38 26.45 -14.05
C ALA A 137 -6.73 27.33 -15.27
N ASN A 138 -7.30 26.74 -16.32
CA ASN A 138 -7.77 27.48 -17.50
C ASN A 138 -8.92 28.47 -17.20
N ASP A 139 -9.77 28.17 -16.21
CA ASP A 139 -10.78 29.11 -15.72
C ASP A 139 -10.13 30.30 -14.99
N LEU A 140 -9.08 30.05 -14.20
CA LEU A 140 -8.29 31.10 -13.54
C LEU A 140 -7.50 31.95 -14.54
N PHE A 141 -6.94 31.35 -15.59
CA PHE A 141 -6.28 32.09 -16.67
C PHE A 141 -7.27 32.99 -17.41
N ALA A 142 -8.51 32.54 -17.62
CA ALA A 142 -9.56 33.39 -18.19
C ALA A 142 -9.85 34.61 -17.30
N VAL A 143 -9.91 34.43 -15.97
CA VAL A 143 -10.10 35.55 -15.01
C VAL A 143 -8.90 36.49 -15.03
N ALA A 144 -7.67 35.96 -15.03
CA ALA A 144 -6.46 36.76 -15.16
C ALA A 144 -6.41 37.55 -16.48
N GLY A 145 -7.04 37.01 -17.54
CA GLY A 145 -7.24 37.66 -18.84
C GLY A 145 -8.43 38.62 -18.92
N GLY A 146 -9.16 38.86 -17.82
CA GLY A 146 -10.25 39.83 -17.73
C GLY A 146 -11.67 39.24 -17.67
N ALA A 147 -11.82 37.93 -17.59
CA ALA A 147 -13.14 37.33 -17.34
C ALA A 147 -13.66 37.69 -15.93
N PRO A 148 -15.00 37.74 -15.72
CA PRO A 148 -15.57 38.08 -14.42
C PRO A 148 -15.13 37.12 -13.31
N ALA A 149 -14.93 37.64 -12.08
CA ALA A 149 -14.53 36.83 -10.92
C ALA A 149 -15.53 35.71 -10.57
N SER A 150 -16.82 35.85 -10.95
CA SER A 150 -17.84 34.80 -10.80
C SER A 150 -17.51 33.50 -11.57
N THR A 151 -16.58 33.58 -12.53
CA THR A 151 -16.05 32.42 -13.25
C THR A 151 -15.43 31.39 -12.29
N ILE A 152 -14.77 31.84 -11.21
CA ILE A 152 -14.16 30.97 -10.20
C ILE A 152 -15.22 30.09 -9.54
N GLY A 153 -16.31 30.70 -9.04
CA GLY A 153 -17.40 29.97 -8.39
C GLY A 153 -18.11 29.00 -9.33
N THR A 154 -18.30 29.39 -10.59
CA THR A 154 -18.89 28.52 -11.63
C THR A 154 -17.99 27.32 -11.91
N ALA A 155 -16.68 27.53 -12.00
CA ALA A 155 -15.72 26.47 -12.27
C ALA A 155 -15.61 25.47 -11.11
N VAL A 156 -15.55 25.97 -9.87
CA VAL A 156 -15.59 25.15 -8.65
C VAL A 156 -16.86 24.29 -8.60
N ALA A 157 -18.03 24.91 -8.81
CA ALA A 157 -19.31 24.17 -8.82
C ALA A 157 -19.34 23.09 -9.91
N SER A 158 -18.79 23.39 -11.09
CA SER A 158 -18.68 22.43 -12.18
C SER A 158 -17.79 21.24 -11.81
N GLN A 159 -16.60 21.47 -11.24
CA GLN A 159 -15.69 20.38 -10.85
C GLN A 159 -16.28 19.51 -9.72
N ILE A 160 -16.97 20.11 -8.76
CA ILE A 160 -17.73 19.35 -7.73
C ILE A 160 -18.83 18.49 -8.40
N GLY A 161 -19.54 19.05 -9.38
CA GLY A 161 -20.53 18.31 -10.16
C GLY A 161 -19.94 17.13 -10.94
N VAL A 162 -18.74 17.28 -11.50
CA VAL A 162 -18.00 16.20 -12.17
C VAL A 162 -17.67 15.06 -11.21
N VAL A 163 -17.12 15.40 -10.03
CA VAL A 163 -16.83 14.40 -8.98
C VAL A 163 -18.11 13.70 -8.57
N GLY A 164 -19.18 14.45 -8.31
CA GLY A 164 -20.47 13.88 -7.94
C GLY A 164 -21.08 12.96 -9.01
N ALA A 165 -20.93 13.30 -10.29
CA ALA A 165 -21.39 12.45 -11.39
C ALA A 165 -20.66 11.10 -11.42
N LEU A 166 -19.33 11.10 -11.23
CA LEU A 166 -18.54 9.87 -11.14
C LEU A 166 -18.92 9.04 -9.89
N THR A 167 -19.03 9.68 -8.73
CA THR A 167 -19.46 9.00 -7.49
C THR A 167 -20.83 8.36 -7.64
N ASN A 168 -21.81 9.10 -8.18
CA ASN A 168 -23.16 8.58 -8.42
C ASN A 168 -23.19 7.45 -9.47
N ALA A 169 -22.23 7.42 -10.39
CA ALA A 169 -22.06 6.35 -11.36
C ALA A 169 -21.33 5.11 -10.81
N GLY A 170 -20.81 5.17 -9.57
CA GLY A 170 -20.18 4.04 -8.87
C GLY A 170 -18.68 4.17 -8.60
N ALA A 171 -18.04 5.29 -8.99
CA ALA A 171 -16.62 5.50 -8.72
C ALA A 171 -16.35 5.64 -7.22
N LYS A 172 -15.39 4.87 -6.69
CA LYS A 172 -14.98 4.89 -5.28
C LYS A 172 -13.70 5.68 -5.02
N TYR A 173 -12.76 5.64 -5.96
CA TYR A 173 -11.43 6.22 -5.82
C TYR A 173 -11.26 7.35 -6.83
N ILE A 174 -11.45 8.60 -6.37
CA ILE A 174 -11.34 9.79 -7.21
C ILE A 174 -10.24 10.69 -6.64
N LEU A 175 -9.11 10.74 -7.34
CA LEU A 175 -8.00 11.62 -7.03
C LEU A 175 -8.26 13.02 -7.60
N VAL A 176 -8.19 14.02 -6.73
CA VAL A 176 -8.42 15.43 -7.06
C VAL A 176 -7.21 16.23 -6.61
N PRO A 177 -6.34 16.68 -7.53
CA PRO A 177 -5.25 17.56 -7.17
C PRO A 177 -5.73 18.99 -6.91
N THR A 178 -5.05 19.69 -6.00
CA THR A 178 -5.17 21.15 -5.89
C THR A 178 -4.67 21.81 -7.17
N ILE A 179 -5.08 23.05 -7.43
CA ILE A 179 -4.42 23.92 -8.40
C ILE A 179 -3.04 24.28 -7.85
N PRO A 180 -1.95 24.09 -8.61
CA PRO A 180 -0.62 24.52 -8.20
C PRO A 180 -0.58 26.03 -7.90
N ASP A 181 0.41 26.48 -7.15
CA ASP A 181 0.58 27.92 -6.89
C ASP A 181 0.94 28.66 -8.19
N LEU A 182 -0.07 29.27 -8.84
CA LEU A 182 0.10 29.95 -10.12
C LEU A 182 1.05 31.13 -10.00
N GLY A 183 1.16 31.75 -8.82
CA GLY A 183 2.07 32.86 -8.57
C GLY A 183 3.54 32.48 -8.71
N LEU A 184 3.88 31.18 -8.64
CA LEU A 184 5.24 30.70 -8.81
C LEU A 184 5.58 30.32 -10.26
N THR A 185 4.60 30.30 -11.15
CA THR A 185 4.81 29.96 -12.57
C THR A 185 5.58 31.06 -13.31
N PRO A 186 6.40 30.73 -14.32
CA PRO A 186 7.15 31.73 -15.09
C PRO A 186 6.26 32.83 -15.69
N GLN A 187 5.05 32.49 -16.14
CA GLN A 187 4.09 33.46 -16.69
C GLN A 187 3.69 34.54 -15.66
N PHE A 188 3.29 34.15 -14.45
CA PHE A 188 2.89 35.12 -13.42
C PHE A 188 4.10 35.87 -12.84
N ARG A 189 5.27 35.20 -12.75
CA ARG A 189 6.54 35.84 -12.36
C ARG A 189 6.96 36.94 -13.31
N ALA A 190 6.80 36.73 -14.62
CA ALA A 190 7.12 37.72 -15.64
C ALA A 190 6.29 39.01 -15.50
N GLY A 191 5.09 38.92 -14.92
CA GLY A 191 4.24 40.08 -14.62
C GLY A 191 4.71 40.92 -13.42
N GLY A 192 5.66 40.44 -12.61
CA GLY A 192 6.13 41.13 -11.40
C GLY A 192 5.39 40.70 -10.13
N ALA A 193 5.70 41.34 -9.00
CA ALA A 193 5.25 40.90 -7.67
C ALA A 193 3.72 40.93 -7.49
N ALA A 194 3.03 41.91 -8.09
CA ALA A 194 1.57 42.02 -8.00
C ALA A 194 0.86 40.85 -8.70
N GLN A 195 1.36 40.44 -9.87
CA GLN A 195 0.83 39.32 -10.62
C GLN A 195 1.14 38.00 -9.91
N GLN A 196 2.35 37.82 -9.36
CA GLN A 196 2.66 36.66 -8.53
C GLN A 196 1.67 36.52 -7.35
N ALA A 197 1.45 37.61 -6.59
CA ALA A 197 0.50 37.60 -5.49
C ALA A 197 -0.93 37.30 -5.95
N ALA A 198 -1.37 37.86 -7.08
CA ALA A 198 -2.67 37.57 -7.66
C ALA A 198 -2.81 36.10 -8.08
N GLY A 199 -1.78 35.51 -8.71
CA GLY A 199 -1.76 34.09 -9.09
C GLY A 199 -1.90 33.17 -7.87
N THR A 200 -1.11 33.41 -6.82
CA THR A 200 -1.21 32.66 -5.56
C THR A 200 -2.60 32.80 -4.93
N GLN A 201 -3.17 34.01 -4.92
CA GLN A 201 -4.51 34.24 -4.39
C GLN A 201 -5.59 33.50 -5.19
N LEU A 202 -5.50 33.48 -6.52
CA LEU A 202 -6.43 32.74 -7.37
C LEU A 202 -6.40 31.25 -7.08
N SER A 203 -5.20 30.63 -7.04
CA SER A 203 -5.03 29.22 -6.70
C SER A 203 -5.59 28.89 -5.31
N SER A 204 -5.21 29.68 -4.29
CA SER A 204 -5.65 29.46 -2.91
C SER A 204 -7.17 29.59 -2.74
N THR A 205 -7.78 30.58 -3.39
CA THR A 205 -9.24 30.79 -3.38
C THR A 205 -9.95 29.61 -4.02
N TYR A 206 -9.47 29.16 -5.18
CA TYR A 206 -10.06 28.03 -5.89
C TYR A 206 -9.96 26.75 -5.06
N ASN A 207 -8.77 26.44 -4.53
CA ASN A 207 -8.52 25.24 -3.74
C ASN A 207 -9.39 25.20 -2.48
N THR A 208 -9.47 26.32 -1.75
CA THR A 208 -10.30 26.42 -0.55
C THR A 208 -11.77 26.19 -0.87
N ALA A 209 -12.28 26.82 -1.92
CA ALA A 209 -13.68 26.68 -2.34
C ALA A 209 -13.99 25.26 -2.84
N LEU A 210 -13.08 24.64 -3.61
CA LEU A 210 -13.24 23.28 -4.13
C LEU A 210 -13.31 22.26 -3.00
N PHE A 211 -12.30 22.21 -2.13
CA PHE A 211 -12.26 21.18 -1.07
C PHE A 211 -13.31 21.44 0.02
N GLY A 212 -13.62 22.70 0.34
CA GLY A 212 -14.75 23.03 1.21
C GLY A 212 -16.11 22.60 0.61
N GLY A 213 -16.28 22.79 -0.69
CA GLY A 213 -17.49 22.37 -1.41
C GLY A 213 -17.63 20.85 -1.54
N LEU A 214 -16.53 20.13 -1.83
CA LEU A 214 -16.50 18.66 -1.85
C LEU A 214 -16.85 18.08 -0.48
N ALA A 215 -16.28 18.63 0.59
CA ALA A 215 -16.59 18.23 1.96
C ALA A 215 -18.06 18.51 2.32
N THR A 216 -18.59 19.68 1.96
CA THR A 216 -20.01 20.04 2.19
C THR A 216 -20.96 19.11 1.44
N ALA A 217 -20.57 18.66 0.24
CA ALA A 217 -21.34 17.72 -0.56
C ALA A 217 -21.18 16.25 -0.10
N GLY A 218 -20.31 15.97 0.87
CA GLY A 218 -20.07 14.61 1.37
C GLY A 218 -19.24 13.72 0.45
N TYR A 219 -18.52 14.30 -0.53
CA TYR A 219 -17.67 13.52 -1.43
C TYR A 219 -16.29 13.26 -0.81
N ARG A 220 -15.97 11.98 -0.60
CA ARG A 220 -14.63 11.54 -0.20
C ARG A 220 -13.75 11.40 -1.44
N VAL A 221 -12.82 12.33 -1.61
CA VAL A 221 -11.81 12.31 -2.68
C VAL A 221 -10.43 12.02 -2.09
N ILE A 222 -9.49 11.60 -2.94
CA ILE A 222 -8.07 11.48 -2.61
C ILE A 222 -7.41 12.82 -2.98
N PRO A 223 -7.14 13.72 -2.01
CA PRO A 223 -6.53 15.01 -2.32
C PRO A 223 -5.06 14.84 -2.69
N LEU A 224 -4.58 15.61 -3.67
CA LEU A 224 -3.16 15.70 -4.02
C LEU A 224 -2.70 17.15 -3.94
N ASP A 225 -1.83 17.49 -2.97
CA ASP A 225 -1.47 18.88 -2.64
C ASP A 225 -0.34 19.41 -3.54
N THR A 226 -0.67 19.64 -4.81
CA THR A 226 0.27 20.18 -5.81
C THR A 226 0.63 21.64 -5.53
N PHE A 227 -0.23 22.38 -4.83
CA PHE A 227 0.02 23.74 -4.38
C PHE A 227 1.26 23.80 -3.47
N ASN A 228 1.28 23.02 -2.39
CA ASN A 228 2.43 22.99 -1.49
C ASN A 228 3.63 22.25 -2.10
N LEU A 229 3.42 21.17 -2.87
CA LEU A 229 4.53 20.50 -3.56
C LEU A 229 5.32 21.45 -4.47
N LEU A 230 4.64 22.31 -5.24
CA LEU A 230 5.33 23.29 -6.10
C LEU A 230 6.13 24.29 -5.26
N ARG A 231 5.60 24.73 -4.11
CA ARG A 231 6.31 25.63 -3.19
C ARG A 231 7.54 24.96 -2.59
N GLU A 232 7.44 23.69 -2.23
CA GLU A 232 8.58 22.88 -1.77
C GLU A 232 9.68 22.83 -2.84
N ILE A 233 9.33 22.42 -4.06
CA ILE A 233 10.28 22.32 -5.18
C ILE A 233 10.95 23.66 -5.46
N THR A 234 10.18 24.75 -5.56
CA THR A 234 10.73 26.05 -5.91
C THR A 234 11.54 26.71 -4.80
N SER A 235 11.25 26.39 -3.53
CA SER A 235 11.99 26.91 -2.37
C SER A 235 13.32 26.18 -2.13
N ASN A 236 13.40 24.89 -2.48
CA ASN A 236 14.60 24.08 -2.34
C ASN A 236 14.74 23.12 -3.54
N PRO A 237 15.14 23.60 -4.74
CA PRO A 237 15.08 22.81 -5.97
C PRO A 237 16.21 21.80 -6.14
N ALA A 238 17.36 22.02 -5.49
CA ALA A 238 18.56 21.22 -5.72
C ALA A 238 18.39 19.71 -5.43
N PRO A 239 17.72 19.27 -4.34
CA PRO A 239 17.45 17.85 -4.12
C PRO A 239 16.66 17.20 -5.27
N TYR A 240 15.73 17.93 -5.88
CA TYR A 240 14.91 17.45 -7.00
C TYR A 240 15.67 17.41 -8.34
N GLY A 241 16.97 17.73 -8.35
CA GLY A 241 17.77 17.84 -9.57
C GLY A 241 17.42 19.07 -10.41
N ILE A 242 16.65 20.01 -9.86
CA ILE A 242 16.20 21.22 -10.54
C ILE A 242 17.18 22.35 -10.22
N THR A 243 17.64 23.04 -11.25
CA THR A 243 18.51 24.21 -11.15
C THR A 243 17.83 25.49 -11.60
N ASN A 244 16.73 25.40 -12.38
CA ASN A 244 15.98 26.54 -12.86
C ASN A 244 14.49 26.45 -12.49
N VAL A 245 14.02 27.43 -11.71
CA VAL A 245 12.62 27.54 -11.25
C VAL A 245 11.94 28.84 -11.67
N THR A 246 12.63 29.66 -12.48
CA THR A 246 12.16 31.00 -12.87
C THR A 246 11.97 31.14 -14.38
N GLY A 247 12.83 30.51 -15.17
CA GLY A 247 12.74 30.42 -16.63
C GLY A 247 11.99 29.17 -17.10
N THR A 248 12.00 28.95 -18.41
CA THR A 248 11.29 27.84 -19.06
C THR A 248 12.23 26.95 -19.85
N ALA A 249 11.98 25.65 -19.83
CA ALA A 249 12.78 24.69 -20.59
C ALA A 249 12.66 24.86 -22.11
N CYS A 250 11.57 25.50 -22.57
CA CYS A 250 11.26 25.67 -23.98
C CYS A 250 11.50 27.12 -24.44
N ASN A 251 12.02 27.28 -25.66
CA ASN A 251 12.27 28.55 -26.31
C ASN A 251 11.22 28.86 -27.40
N PRO A 252 10.85 30.15 -27.60
CA PRO A 252 11.29 31.32 -26.82
C PRO A 252 10.78 31.31 -25.37
N GLN A 253 11.61 31.82 -24.44
CA GLN A 253 11.31 31.78 -23.01
C GLN A 253 9.90 32.32 -22.69
N ILE A 254 9.20 31.63 -21.79
CA ILE A 254 7.85 31.96 -21.26
C ILE A 254 6.70 31.88 -22.28
N THR A 255 6.94 32.22 -23.54
CA THR A 255 5.91 32.38 -24.57
C THR A 255 5.76 31.18 -25.50
N ALA A 256 6.76 30.29 -25.54
CA ALA A 256 6.64 29.01 -26.22
C ALA A 256 5.50 28.18 -25.63
N SER A 257 4.86 27.34 -26.45
CA SER A 257 3.96 26.31 -25.95
C SER A 257 4.72 25.00 -25.76
N SER A 258 4.59 24.40 -24.58
CA SER A 258 5.13 23.06 -24.29
C SER A 258 4.54 21.98 -25.19
N LEU A 259 3.33 22.18 -25.73
CA LEU A 259 2.68 21.26 -26.68
C LEU A 259 3.57 20.89 -27.87
N THR A 260 4.39 21.85 -28.33
CA THR A 260 5.33 21.70 -29.45
C THR A 260 6.79 21.81 -28.99
N CYS A 261 7.05 21.66 -27.70
CA CYS A 261 8.40 21.71 -27.16
C CYS A 261 9.09 20.36 -27.30
N SER A 262 10.24 20.36 -27.94
CA SER A 262 11.02 19.21 -28.36
C SER A 262 12.52 19.50 -28.24
N PRO A 263 13.42 18.53 -28.46
CA PRO A 263 14.86 18.77 -28.45
C PRO A 263 15.33 19.89 -29.39
N LEU A 264 14.55 20.24 -30.41
CA LEU A 264 14.86 21.31 -31.36
C LEU A 264 14.70 22.72 -30.78
N ASN A 265 13.93 22.87 -29.71
CA ASN A 265 13.60 24.17 -29.11
C ASN A 265 13.71 24.16 -27.59
N TYR A 266 14.52 23.26 -27.03
CA TYR A 266 14.93 23.37 -25.63
C TYR A 266 15.83 24.60 -25.40
N ALA A 267 15.80 25.12 -24.17
CA ALA A 267 16.72 26.13 -23.68
C ALA A 267 18.17 25.61 -23.72
N ASP A 268 18.36 24.35 -23.33
CA ASP A 268 19.59 23.58 -23.44
C ASP A 268 19.27 22.08 -23.41
N PRO A 269 20.20 21.18 -23.80
CA PRO A 269 19.92 19.74 -23.85
C PRO A 269 19.53 19.09 -22.52
N THR A 270 19.85 19.70 -21.38
CA THR A 270 19.52 19.19 -20.04
C THR A 270 18.18 19.73 -19.51
N ALA A 271 17.57 20.67 -20.23
CA ALA A 271 16.39 21.39 -19.77
C ALA A 271 15.20 20.51 -19.32
N PRO A 272 14.92 19.34 -19.94
CA PRO A 272 13.88 18.43 -19.46
C PRO A 272 14.09 17.94 -18.02
N ASP A 273 15.35 17.87 -17.58
CA ASP A 273 15.76 17.33 -16.30
C ASP A 273 16.08 18.39 -15.25
N THR A 274 16.47 19.60 -15.68
CA THR A 274 17.02 20.65 -14.81
C THR A 274 16.09 21.85 -14.58
N TYR A 275 15.01 21.98 -15.35
CA TYR A 275 14.02 23.06 -15.18
C TYR A 275 12.79 22.52 -14.48
N ALA A 276 12.11 23.34 -13.67
CA ALA A 276 10.81 22.99 -13.10
C ALA A 276 9.67 23.12 -14.12
N PHE A 277 9.78 24.05 -15.06
CA PHE A 277 8.72 24.42 -16.00
C PHE A 277 9.15 24.21 -17.44
N ALA A 278 8.30 23.57 -18.24
CA ALA A 278 8.48 23.46 -19.68
C ALA A 278 8.23 24.81 -20.35
N ASP A 279 7.09 25.43 -20.06
CA ASP A 279 6.68 26.74 -20.59
C ASP A 279 6.19 27.68 -19.47
N GLY A 280 5.41 28.71 -19.82
CA GLY A 280 4.91 29.70 -18.88
C GLY A 280 4.15 29.14 -17.67
N VAL A 281 3.56 27.94 -17.77
CA VAL A 281 2.72 27.36 -16.71
C VAL A 281 2.85 25.84 -16.54
N HIS A 282 3.31 25.11 -17.55
CA HIS A 282 3.35 23.64 -17.53
C HIS A 282 4.65 23.10 -16.92
N PRO A 283 4.60 21.98 -16.17
CA PRO A 283 5.79 21.33 -15.63
C PRO A 283 6.70 20.77 -16.75
N SER A 284 7.99 20.65 -16.45
CA SER A 284 8.93 19.89 -17.28
C SER A 284 8.77 18.37 -17.09
N SER A 285 9.53 17.57 -17.85
CA SER A 285 9.59 16.12 -17.66
C SER A 285 10.00 15.73 -16.24
N ARG A 286 11.02 16.40 -15.67
CA ARG A 286 11.44 16.19 -14.27
C ARG A 286 10.31 16.42 -13.29
N ALA A 287 9.59 17.53 -13.44
CA ALA A 287 8.51 17.90 -12.55
C ALA A 287 7.30 16.96 -12.70
N HIS A 288 6.99 16.49 -13.92
CA HIS A 288 5.96 15.46 -14.13
C HIS A 288 6.33 14.11 -13.52
N LYS A 289 7.60 13.69 -13.58
CA LYS A 289 8.08 12.48 -12.89
C LYS A 289 7.89 12.61 -11.37
N ILE A 290 8.29 13.74 -10.79
CA ILE A 290 8.11 14.02 -9.36
C ILE A 290 6.63 14.00 -8.98
N LEU A 291 5.75 14.57 -9.81
CA LEU A 291 4.31 14.57 -9.57
C LEU A 291 3.69 13.15 -9.66
N GLY A 292 4.15 12.33 -10.60
CA GLY A 292 3.75 10.93 -10.70
C GLY A 292 4.15 10.13 -9.46
N ASP A 293 5.41 10.29 -9.03
CA ASP A 293 5.93 9.66 -7.81
C ASP A 293 5.17 10.14 -6.55
N TYR A 294 4.84 11.44 -6.49
CA TYR A 294 4.05 12.00 -5.41
C TYR A 294 2.65 11.37 -5.35
N ALA A 295 1.97 11.25 -6.50
CA ALA A 295 0.66 10.60 -6.56
C ALA A 295 0.71 9.15 -6.08
N VAL A 296 1.71 8.37 -6.54
CA VAL A 296 1.94 7.00 -6.06
C VAL A 296 2.16 6.96 -4.54
N SER A 297 2.95 7.90 -4.00
CA SER A 297 3.24 7.94 -2.57
C SER A 297 2.00 8.16 -1.70
N ILE A 298 1.05 8.97 -2.19
CA ILE A 298 -0.22 9.23 -1.50
C ILE A 298 -1.16 8.01 -1.62
N LEU A 299 -1.11 7.28 -2.73
CA LEU A 299 -1.98 6.13 -2.95
C LEU A 299 -1.50 4.87 -2.23
N GLU A 300 -0.19 4.66 -2.10
CA GLU A 300 0.37 3.44 -1.50
C GLU A 300 0.58 3.54 0.02
N ALA A 301 0.75 4.73 0.57
CA ALA A 301 1.05 4.88 2.00
C ALA A 301 -0.01 4.28 2.95
N PRO A 302 -1.33 4.48 2.75
CA PRO A 302 -2.33 3.83 3.60
C PRO A 302 -2.28 2.30 3.49
N ARG A 303 -1.93 1.77 2.30
CA ARG A 303 -1.74 0.33 2.07
C ARG A 303 -0.53 -0.18 2.84
N GLN A 304 0.58 0.56 2.88
CA GLN A 304 1.76 0.18 3.66
C GLN A 304 1.45 0.08 5.16
N ILE A 305 0.73 1.08 5.70
CA ILE A 305 0.37 1.13 7.12
C ILE A 305 -0.69 0.08 7.51
N ALA A 306 -1.52 -0.36 6.57
CA ALA A 306 -2.46 -1.48 6.76
C ALA A 306 -1.80 -2.84 6.97
N LEU A 307 -0.48 -2.96 6.75
CA LEU A 307 0.27 -4.19 7.00
C LEU A 307 0.68 -4.36 8.47
N LEU A 308 0.65 -3.29 9.27
CA LEU A 308 1.04 -3.36 10.69
C LEU A 308 0.23 -4.41 11.47
N PRO A 309 -1.12 -4.36 11.50
CA PRO A 309 -1.90 -5.37 12.22
C PRO A 309 -1.80 -6.78 11.58
N ASN A 310 -1.58 -6.88 10.26
CA ASN A 310 -1.39 -8.17 9.60
C ASN A 310 -0.09 -8.85 10.06
N SER A 311 1.00 -8.07 10.22
CA SER A 311 2.25 -8.58 10.78
C SER A 311 2.05 -9.13 12.20
N GLU A 312 1.28 -8.42 13.04
CA GLU A 312 0.96 -8.91 14.38
C GLU A 312 0.11 -10.18 14.36
N ALA A 313 -0.83 -10.32 13.42
CA ALA A 313 -1.60 -11.56 13.28
C ALA A 313 -0.69 -12.77 13.01
N MET A 314 0.39 -12.59 12.24
CA MET A 314 1.36 -13.65 11.94
C MET A 314 2.23 -13.98 13.15
N VAL A 315 2.74 -12.95 13.85
CA VAL A 315 3.55 -13.11 15.07
C VAL A 315 2.74 -13.76 16.21
N GLY A 316 1.51 -13.29 16.41
CA GLY A 316 0.57 -13.82 17.40
C GLY A 316 0.17 -15.28 17.12
N ARG A 317 -0.05 -15.63 15.85
CA ARG A 317 -0.26 -17.03 15.43
C ARG A 317 0.97 -17.90 15.70
N SER A 318 2.17 -17.46 15.32
CA SER A 318 3.42 -18.20 15.59
C SER A 318 3.57 -18.49 17.08
N ARG A 319 3.39 -17.47 17.92
CA ARG A 319 3.40 -17.60 19.39
C ARG A 319 2.37 -18.60 19.89
N ALA A 320 1.13 -18.52 19.40
CA ALA A 320 0.07 -19.46 19.76
C ALA A 320 0.45 -20.91 19.40
N ASP A 321 1.03 -21.13 18.21
CA ASP A 321 1.53 -22.43 17.78
C ASP A 321 2.68 -22.93 18.67
N ARG A 322 3.55 -22.04 19.17
CA ARG A 322 4.62 -22.41 20.12
C ARG A 322 4.06 -22.94 21.43
N VAL A 323 3.09 -22.24 22.02
CA VAL A 323 2.43 -22.66 23.27
C VAL A 323 1.69 -23.98 23.07
N ALA A 324 0.98 -24.15 21.96
CA ALA A 324 0.30 -25.40 21.63
C ALA A 324 1.28 -26.57 21.43
N ASN A 325 2.46 -26.31 20.84
CA ASN A 325 3.48 -27.34 20.61
C ASN A 325 4.23 -27.76 21.89
N HIS A 326 4.38 -26.85 22.86
CA HIS A 326 4.82 -27.17 24.23
C HIS A 326 3.88 -28.20 24.87
N LEU A 327 2.57 -28.02 24.69
CA LEU A 327 1.50 -28.91 25.15
C LEU A 327 1.21 -30.08 24.20
N GLY A 328 2.13 -30.40 23.29
CA GLY A 328 1.90 -31.41 22.25
C GLY A 328 2.02 -32.86 22.71
N ALA A 329 2.37 -33.10 23.98
CA ALA A 329 2.49 -34.43 24.57
C ALA A 329 2.19 -34.39 26.07
N LYS A 330 1.54 -35.43 26.59
CA LYS A 330 1.26 -35.56 28.03
C LYS A 330 2.59 -35.66 28.80
N PRO A 331 2.80 -34.87 29.87
CA PRO A 331 3.95 -35.03 30.76
C PRO A 331 3.97 -36.42 31.43
N GLU A 332 5.17 -36.92 31.76
CA GLU A 332 5.35 -38.28 32.29
C GLU A 332 4.79 -38.48 33.71
N GLY A 333 4.62 -37.39 34.46
CA GLY A 333 4.05 -37.43 35.82
C GLY A 333 3.56 -36.07 36.28
N ASP A 334 2.88 -36.08 37.44
CA ASP A 334 2.47 -34.87 38.14
C ASP A 334 3.69 -34.08 38.62
N GLY A 335 3.58 -32.76 38.60
CA GLY A 335 4.69 -31.89 38.99
C GLY A 335 4.61 -30.53 38.33
N MET A 336 5.63 -29.73 38.56
CA MET A 336 5.75 -28.40 37.97
C MET A 336 6.84 -28.42 36.92
N ARG A 337 6.63 -27.71 35.81
CA ARG A 337 7.57 -27.61 34.69
C ARG A 337 7.80 -26.16 34.36
N TRP A 338 9.03 -25.83 33.99
CA TRP A 338 9.34 -24.59 33.29
C TRP A 338 9.74 -24.89 31.85
N TRP A 339 9.49 -23.93 30.97
CA TRP A 339 9.95 -23.97 29.59
C TRP A 339 10.36 -22.58 29.11
N ALA A 340 11.27 -22.57 28.14
CA ALA A 340 11.70 -21.39 27.41
C ALA A 340 11.80 -21.74 25.93
N ASP A 341 11.28 -20.88 25.07
CA ASP A 341 11.25 -21.00 23.63
C ASP A 341 11.95 -19.78 23.01
N ALA A 342 12.86 -20.05 22.09
CA ALA A 342 13.42 -19.06 21.19
C ALA A 342 12.94 -19.37 19.77
N ARG A 343 12.43 -18.36 19.08
CA ARG A 343 11.96 -18.44 17.70
C ARG A 343 12.57 -17.35 16.84
N GLY A 344 12.66 -17.61 15.55
CA GLY A 344 12.88 -16.61 14.51
C GLY A 344 11.73 -16.71 13.51
N ASP A 345 11.01 -15.61 13.33
CA ASP A 345 9.86 -15.51 12.43
C ASP A 345 10.25 -14.73 11.19
N PHE A 346 9.80 -15.21 10.04
CA PHE A 346 10.13 -14.68 8.72
C PHE A 346 8.83 -14.45 7.96
N GLN A 347 8.55 -13.21 7.62
CA GLN A 347 7.35 -12.80 6.90
C GLN A 347 7.73 -12.31 5.51
N ARG A 348 6.97 -12.70 4.49
CA ARG A 348 7.16 -12.22 3.12
C ARG A 348 5.83 -12.26 2.38
N TYR A 349 5.44 -11.14 1.77
CA TYR A 349 4.21 -11.02 0.98
C TYR A 349 4.47 -10.30 -0.35
N GLY A 350 3.71 -10.63 -1.38
CA GLY A 350 3.88 -10.09 -2.74
C GLY A 350 5.25 -10.41 -3.35
N LYS A 351 5.88 -11.54 -2.98
CA LYS A 351 7.29 -11.86 -3.29
C LYS A 351 8.30 -10.82 -2.75
N GLY A 352 7.94 -10.06 -1.72
CA GLY A 352 8.75 -8.96 -1.16
C GLY A 352 8.42 -7.59 -1.76
N ASP A 353 7.53 -7.51 -2.76
CA ASP A 353 7.10 -6.23 -3.31
C ASP A 353 6.06 -5.53 -2.42
N SER A 354 5.35 -6.28 -1.57
CA SER A 354 4.44 -5.73 -0.56
C SER A 354 5.22 -5.43 0.73
N TYR A 355 5.73 -6.47 1.36
CA TYR A 355 6.64 -6.37 2.50
C TYR A 355 7.38 -7.70 2.74
N ASP A 356 8.55 -7.62 3.36
CA ASP A 356 9.25 -8.77 3.92
C ASP A 356 10.14 -8.38 5.10
N GLY A 357 10.43 -9.35 5.96
CA GLY A 357 11.19 -9.08 7.17
C GLY A 357 11.32 -10.30 8.06
N ALA A 358 12.06 -10.12 9.14
CA ALA A 358 12.26 -11.18 10.11
C ALA A 358 12.54 -10.63 11.50
N GLY A 359 12.37 -11.47 12.50
CA GLY A 359 12.65 -11.07 13.86
C GLY A 359 12.66 -12.20 14.88
N PRO A 360 13.47 -12.06 15.95
CA PRO A 360 13.48 -13.03 17.02
C PRO A 360 12.27 -12.87 17.94
N GLY A 361 11.85 -13.99 18.52
CA GLY A 361 10.92 -14.04 19.64
C GLY A 361 11.45 -14.93 20.76
N LEU A 362 11.18 -14.53 21.99
CA LEU A 362 11.42 -15.32 23.19
C LEU A 362 10.09 -15.50 23.91
N SER A 363 9.83 -16.70 24.40
CA SER A 363 8.68 -16.98 25.26
C SER A 363 9.10 -17.95 26.34
N GLY A 364 8.43 -17.91 27.48
CA GLY A 364 8.70 -18.84 28.55
C GLY A 364 7.56 -18.87 29.53
N GLY A 365 7.44 -19.99 30.22
CA GLY A 365 6.32 -20.21 31.11
C GLY A 365 6.58 -21.27 32.15
N VAL A 366 5.60 -21.39 33.03
CA VAL A 366 5.53 -22.43 34.05
C VAL A 366 4.16 -23.09 34.00
N ASP A 367 4.15 -24.39 34.19
CA ASP A 367 2.93 -25.18 34.21
C ASP A 367 2.95 -26.26 35.29
N TRP A 368 1.75 -26.70 35.69
CA TRP A 368 1.51 -27.74 36.66
C TRP A 368 0.71 -28.87 36.03
N THR A 369 1.24 -30.08 36.13
CA THR A 369 0.57 -31.31 35.73
C THR A 369 -0.12 -31.94 36.93
N ARG A 370 -1.40 -32.25 36.78
CA ARG A 370 -2.19 -32.98 37.77
C ARG A 370 -3.11 -33.98 37.07
N GLY A 371 -2.72 -35.25 37.11
CA GLY A 371 -3.38 -36.35 36.43
C GLY A 371 -3.37 -36.15 34.91
N ASP A 372 -4.55 -35.90 34.36
CA ASP A 372 -4.75 -35.72 32.92
C ASP A 372 -4.77 -34.24 32.49
N TRP A 373 -4.54 -33.31 33.43
CA TRP A 373 -4.61 -31.88 33.18
C TRP A 373 -3.28 -31.19 33.35
N VAL A 374 -3.04 -30.18 32.50
CA VAL A 374 -1.93 -29.23 32.61
C VAL A 374 -2.52 -27.82 32.59
N PHE A 375 -2.07 -26.95 33.49
CA PHE A 375 -2.43 -25.52 33.48
C PHE A 375 -1.17 -24.71 33.69
N GLY A 376 -1.05 -23.58 33.00
CA GLY A 376 0.14 -22.76 33.11
C GLY A 376 -0.07 -21.33 32.65
N ALA A 377 0.99 -20.55 32.86
CA ALA A 377 1.09 -19.18 32.40
C ALA A 377 2.41 -18.99 31.65
N PHE A 378 2.41 -18.05 30.71
CA PHE A 378 3.59 -17.71 29.94
C PHE A 378 3.66 -16.20 29.71
N ALA A 379 4.88 -15.74 29.52
CA ALA A 379 5.18 -14.42 29.01
C ALA A 379 6.07 -14.54 27.79
N GLY A 380 6.05 -13.53 26.92
CA GLY A 380 6.89 -13.50 25.74
C GLY A 380 7.24 -12.09 25.32
N TYR A 381 8.35 -11.98 24.62
CA TYR A 381 8.79 -10.76 23.96
C TYR A 381 9.23 -11.10 22.52
N SER A 382 8.77 -10.36 21.53
CA SER A 382 9.31 -10.43 20.17
C SER A 382 9.67 -9.05 19.64
N ARG A 383 10.60 -9.04 18.70
CA ARG A 383 10.90 -7.87 17.88
C ARG A 383 10.94 -8.30 16.43
N GLN A 384 10.25 -7.60 15.56
CA GLN A 384 10.33 -7.76 14.11
C GLN A 384 10.89 -6.48 13.49
N SER A 385 11.63 -6.64 12.41
CA SER A 385 12.04 -5.54 11.52
C SER A 385 11.64 -5.93 10.12
N LEU A 386 10.81 -5.10 9.48
CA LEU A 386 10.19 -5.37 8.20
C LEU A 386 10.38 -4.20 7.24
N ASP A 387 10.71 -4.51 6.00
CA ASP A 387 10.82 -3.56 4.91
C ASP A 387 9.50 -3.54 4.12
N TRP A 388 9.00 -2.34 3.82
CA TRP A 388 8.04 -2.20 2.73
C TRP A 388 8.76 -2.36 1.40
N GLY A 389 8.21 -3.20 0.54
CA GLY A 389 8.75 -3.43 -0.79
C GLY A 389 8.82 -2.15 -1.63
N ARG A 390 9.46 -2.23 -2.79
CA ARG A 390 9.57 -1.11 -3.76
C ARG A 390 10.20 0.16 -3.18
N ASN A 391 11.17 0.00 -2.26
CA ASN A 391 11.86 1.11 -1.57
C ASN A 391 10.89 1.99 -0.77
N GLY A 392 9.85 1.38 -0.18
CA GLY A 392 8.81 2.06 0.60
C GLY A 392 9.25 2.49 2.00
N GLY A 393 10.41 2.03 2.47
CA GLY A 393 10.89 2.26 3.84
C GLY A 393 10.75 1.01 4.69
N GLU A 394 10.69 1.18 6.01
CA GLU A 394 10.69 0.08 6.98
C GLU A 394 9.78 0.36 8.19
N PHE A 395 9.40 -0.70 8.90
CA PHE A 395 8.80 -0.61 10.21
C PHE A 395 9.36 -1.66 11.16
N ASP A 396 9.53 -1.26 12.42
CA ASP A 396 9.87 -2.13 13.53
C ASP A 396 8.61 -2.39 14.36
N GLN A 397 8.47 -3.62 14.85
CA GLN A 397 7.39 -4.06 15.72
C GLN A 397 7.99 -4.70 16.98
N ASN A 398 7.52 -4.31 18.16
CA ASN A 398 7.89 -4.94 19.43
C ASN A 398 6.63 -5.44 20.14
N ASP A 399 6.67 -6.68 20.63
CA ASP A 399 5.52 -7.32 21.25
C ASP A 399 5.87 -7.76 22.67
N ALA A 400 5.04 -7.40 23.64
CA ALA A 400 5.12 -7.91 25.01
C ALA A 400 3.84 -8.66 25.34
N THR A 401 3.93 -9.98 25.50
CA THR A 401 2.78 -10.86 25.71
C THR A 401 2.73 -11.42 27.13
N LEU A 402 1.53 -11.53 27.67
CA LEU A 402 1.20 -12.33 28.85
C LEU A 402 -0.02 -13.22 28.53
N GLY A 403 0.04 -14.49 28.91
CA GLY A 403 -1.06 -15.40 28.66
C GLY A 403 -1.12 -16.59 29.61
N GLY A 404 -2.24 -17.30 29.53
CA GLY A 404 -2.50 -18.54 30.25
C GLY A 404 -2.92 -19.65 29.29
N PHE A 405 -2.66 -20.89 29.68
CA PHE A 405 -3.05 -22.06 28.90
C PHE A 405 -3.52 -23.20 29.80
N ALA A 406 -4.29 -24.10 29.20
CA ALA A 406 -4.72 -25.35 29.79
C ALA A 406 -4.65 -26.47 28.74
N ALA A 407 -4.37 -27.68 29.17
CA ALA A 407 -4.47 -28.88 28.34
C ALA A 407 -5.08 -30.04 29.13
N TRP A 408 -5.79 -30.90 28.41
CA TRP A 408 -6.33 -32.16 28.88
C TRP A 408 -5.87 -33.30 27.98
N TYR A 409 -5.53 -34.43 28.58
CA TYR A 409 -5.04 -35.63 27.89
C TYR A 409 -5.85 -36.85 28.32
N GLY A 410 -6.65 -37.40 27.43
CA GLY A 410 -7.29 -38.71 27.57
C GLY A 410 -6.37 -39.84 27.11
N ALA A 411 -6.96 -41.04 26.95
CA ALA A 411 -6.21 -42.22 26.49
C ALA A 411 -5.61 -42.04 25.09
N ASN A 412 -6.40 -41.48 24.16
CA ASN A 412 -6.00 -41.21 22.78
C ASN A 412 -6.28 -39.76 22.36
N ALA A 413 -7.14 -39.04 23.08
CA ALA A 413 -7.54 -37.68 22.73
C ALA A 413 -6.74 -36.67 23.55
N TRP A 414 -6.46 -35.51 22.98
CA TRP A 414 -5.93 -34.37 23.73
C TRP A 414 -6.60 -33.08 23.24
N VAL A 415 -6.70 -32.12 24.15
CA VAL A 415 -7.21 -30.77 23.88
C VAL A 415 -6.32 -29.79 24.62
N ASN A 416 -5.87 -28.73 23.95
CA ASN A 416 -5.24 -27.59 24.60
C ASN A 416 -5.92 -26.29 24.19
N GLY A 417 -5.85 -25.30 25.06
CA GLY A 417 -6.37 -23.98 24.82
C GLY A 417 -5.52 -22.92 25.51
N GLN A 418 -5.50 -21.73 24.93
CA GLN A 418 -4.80 -20.57 25.48
C GLN A 418 -5.56 -19.28 25.27
N LEU A 419 -5.29 -18.32 26.13
CA LEU A 419 -5.71 -16.93 26.00
C LEU A 419 -4.52 -16.04 26.35
N SER A 420 -4.22 -15.06 25.50
CA SER A 420 -3.13 -14.13 25.72
C SER A 420 -3.49 -12.71 25.32
N TRP A 421 -2.94 -11.76 26.06
CA TRP A 421 -2.97 -10.34 25.74
C TRP A 421 -1.56 -9.88 25.42
N THR A 422 -1.42 -9.12 24.35
CA THR A 422 -0.14 -8.61 23.85
C THR A 422 -0.24 -7.10 23.70
N LYS A 423 0.70 -6.36 24.29
CA LYS A 423 0.97 -4.97 23.90
C LYS A 423 1.92 -5.00 22.70
N VAL A 424 1.62 -4.20 21.69
CA VAL A 424 2.46 -4.02 20.51
C VAL A 424 2.86 -2.55 20.40
N ASP A 425 4.11 -2.29 20.06
CA ASP A 425 4.62 -0.95 19.76
C ASP A 425 5.23 -0.97 18.35
N TYR A 426 4.89 0.02 17.52
CA TYR A 426 5.39 0.17 16.16
C TYR A 426 6.17 1.48 15.98
N ASP A 427 7.31 1.38 15.32
CA ASP A 427 8.05 2.51 14.77
C ASP A 427 8.08 2.38 13.25
N THR A 428 7.77 3.45 12.52
CA THR A 428 7.57 3.47 11.07
C THR A 428 8.45 4.52 10.44
N ASP A 429 9.14 4.18 9.35
CA ASP A 429 9.97 5.09 8.55
C ASP A 429 9.59 4.98 7.07
N ARG A 430 8.53 5.68 6.66
CA ARG A 430 8.02 5.62 5.30
C ARG A 430 8.86 6.46 4.35
N ARG A 431 9.48 5.81 3.36
CA ARG A 431 10.31 6.46 2.34
C ARG A 431 9.46 6.86 1.14
N VAL A 432 9.53 8.14 0.80
CA VAL A 432 8.86 8.74 -0.37
C VAL A 432 9.90 9.13 -1.40
N VAL A 433 9.91 8.44 -2.53
CA VAL A 433 10.74 8.80 -3.70
C VAL A 433 10.03 9.93 -4.47
N LEU A 434 10.79 10.95 -4.89
CA LEU A 434 10.31 12.10 -5.66
C LEU A 434 11.34 12.44 -6.74
N GLY A 435 11.27 11.76 -7.88
CA GLY A 435 12.27 11.90 -8.93
C GLY A 435 13.66 11.42 -8.46
N PRO A 436 14.69 12.29 -8.43
CA PRO A 436 16.04 11.90 -8.02
C PRO A 436 16.28 11.98 -6.50
N THR A 437 15.31 12.48 -5.73
CA THR A 437 15.41 12.55 -4.26
C THR A 437 14.45 11.57 -3.59
N SER A 438 14.69 11.34 -2.32
CA SER A 438 13.73 10.70 -1.44
C SER A 438 13.73 11.42 -0.10
N ARG A 439 12.62 11.33 0.62
CA ARG A 439 12.50 11.78 2.01
C ARG A 439 11.87 10.68 2.84
N VAL A 440 12.06 10.71 4.15
CA VAL A 440 11.49 9.74 5.08
C VAL A 440 10.51 10.47 6.01
N HIS A 441 9.35 9.86 6.20
CA HIS A 441 8.35 10.28 7.16
C HIS A 441 8.31 9.25 8.29
N SER A 442 8.71 9.69 9.49
CA SER A 442 8.75 8.81 10.66
C SER A 442 7.46 8.92 11.48
N GLY A 443 7.03 7.85 12.12
CA GLY A 443 5.90 7.83 13.03
C GLY A 443 5.97 6.66 14.00
N SER A 444 5.34 6.79 15.17
CA SER A 444 5.23 5.69 16.12
C SER A 444 3.79 5.54 16.59
N THR A 445 3.39 4.31 16.91
CA THR A 445 2.06 4.02 17.42
C THR A 445 2.06 2.77 18.30
N ASP A 446 1.07 2.70 19.19
CA ASP A 446 0.85 1.56 20.07
C ASP A 446 -0.32 0.71 19.54
N GLY A 447 -0.37 -0.54 19.96
CA GLY A 447 -1.45 -1.47 19.63
C GLY A 447 -1.61 -2.57 20.67
N ARG A 448 -2.63 -3.40 20.46
CA ARG A 448 -2.94 -4.55 21.31
C ARG A 448 -3.44 -5.72 20.47
N ASN A 449 -3.10 -6.94 20.88
CA ASN A 449 -3.64 -8.17 20.32
C ASN A 449 -4.21 -9.05 21.45
N LEU A 450 -5.49 -9.38 21.35
CA LEU A 450 -6.13 -10.42 22.15
C LEU A 450 -6.21 -11.71 21.32
N THR A 451 -5.48 -12.74 21.74
CA THR A 451 -5.44 -14.02 21.04
C THR A 451 -6.08 -15.13 21.89
N ALA A 452 -6.99 -15.89 21.30
CA ALA A 452 -7.53 -17.12 21.85
C ALA A 452 -7.28 -18.27 20.85
N ALA A 453 -6.71 -19.38 21.30
CA ALA A 453 -6.50 -20.53 20.44
C ALA A 453 -6.85 -21.83 21.14
N ILE A 454 -7.45 -22.76 20.40
CA ILE A 454 -7.83 -24.10 20.87
C ILE A 454 -7.36 -25.12 19.83
N ASN A 455 -6.70 -26.17 20.28
CA ASN A 455 -6.29 -27.29 19.44
C ASN A 455 -6.78 -28.60 20.05
N ALA A 456 -7.15 -29.55 19.20
CA ALA A 456 -7.49 -30.89 19.61
C ALA A 456 -6.91 -31.92 18.64
N GLY A 457 -6.63 -33.11 19.16
CA GLY A 457 -6.15 -34.21 18.34
C GLY A 457 -6.59 -35.56 18.87
N TRP A 458 -6.54 -36.55 17.98
CA TRP A 458 -6.75 -37.94 18.33
C TRP A 458 -5.54 -38.75 17.85
N GLU A 459 -4.95 -39.53 18.73
CA GLU A 459 -3.75 -40.31 18.48
C GLU A 459 -4.09 -41.78 18.22
N PHE A 460 -3.56 -42.28 17.11
CA PHE A 460 -3.56 -43.68 16.71
C PHE A 460 -2.15 -44.25 16.77
N GLY A 461 -2.07 -45.58 16.72
CA GLY A 461 -0.82 -46.34 16.68
C GLY A 461 -0.43 -46.91 18.04
N GLU A 462 0.40 -47.95 18.01
CA GLU A 462 0.96 -48.63 19.16
C GLU A 462 2.50 -48.65 19.04
N GLY A 463 3.21 -48.62 20.16
CA GLY A 463 4.68 -48.63 20.18
C GLY A 463 5.30 -47.30 19.72
N ALA A 464 6.29 -47.38 18.82
CA ALA A 464 7.13 -46.25 18.44
C ALA A 464 6.45 -45.24 17.50
N LEU A 465 5.49 -45.67 16.68
CA LEU A 465 4.79 -44.81 15.73
C LEU A 465 3.47 -44.33 16.31
N ARG A 466 3.29 -43.01 16.36
CA ARG A 466 2.04 -42.36 16.77
C ARG A 466 1.61 -41.36 15.69
N HIS A 467 0.33 -41.32 15.36
CA HIS A 467 -0.17 -40.39 14.33
C HIS A 467 -1.67 -40.16 14.46
N GLY A 468 -2.19 -39.11 13.85
CA GLY A 468 -3.64 -38.93 13.78
C GLY A 468 -4.08 -37.52 13.43
N PRO A 469 -5.40 -37.30 13.37
CA PRO A 469 -5.96 -36.02 12.98
C PRO A 469 -5.73 -34.97 14.06
N VAL A 470 -5.59 -33.74 13.60
CA VAL A 470 -5.54 -32.54 14.44
C VAL A 470 -6.47 -31.49 13.86
N ILE A 471 -7.15 -30.76 14.75
CA ILE A 471 -7.94 -29.60 14.41
C ILE A 471 -7.57 -28.45 15.33
N GLY A 472 -7.68 -27.22 14.84
CA GLY A 472 -7.35 -26.02 15.59
C GLY A 472 -8.21 -24.85 15.17
N VAL A 473 -8.40 -23.91 16.10
CA VAL A 473 -8.96 -22.59 15.83
C VAL A 473 -8.11 -21.56 16.57
N THR A 474 -7.70 -20.52 15.85
CA THR A 474 -6.99 -19.36 16.41
C THR A 474 -7.76 -18.10 16.06
N ALA A 475 -8.23 -17.38 17.07
CA ALA A 475 -8.90 -16.10 16.94
C ALA A 475 -7.99 -14.99 17.49
N GLN A 476 -7.91 -13.88 16.76
CA GLN A 476 -7.15 -12.69 17.14
C GLN A 476 -8.00 -11.44 16.90
N GLN A 477 -7.98 -10.54 17.88
CA GLN A 477 -8.51 -9.18 17.74
C GLN A 477 -7.35 -8.22 17.97
N ILE A 478 -7.01 -7.46 16.92
CA ILE A 478 -5.85 -6.59 16.89
C ILE A 478 -6.32 -5.16 16.65
N ASP A 479 -5.99 -4.26 17.58
CA ASP A 479 -6.24 -2.83 17.43
C ASP A 479 -4.90 -2.09 17.41
N VAL A 480 -4.71 -1.20 16.44
CA VAL A 480 -3.54 -0.32 16.32
C VAL A 480 -4.02 1.13 16.36
N ASP A 481 -3.48 1.93 17.28
CA ASP A 481 -3.89 3.32 17.46
C ASP A 481 -3.50 4.16 16.23
N GLY A 482 -4.32 5.18 15.93
CA GLY A 482 -4.02 6.15 14.89
C GLY A 482 -2.83 7.03 15.25
N PHE A 483 -2.01 7.40 14.26
CA PHE A 483 -0.82 8.23 14.46
C PHE A 483 -0.62 9.23 13.32
N LYS A 484 0.37 10.10 13.49
CA LYS A 484 0.75 11.13 12.52
C LYS A 484 2.23 11.02 12.23
N GLU A 485 2.57 11.18 10.97
CA GLU A 485 3.97 11.22 10.55
C GLU A 485 4.66 12.54 10.92
N SER A 486 5.98 12.51 10.87
CA SER A 486 6.84 13.68 10.96
C SER A 486 6.56 14.68 9.83
N ASP A 487 7.02 15.92 10.04
CA ASP A 487 7.01 16.99 9.05
C ASP A 487 5.61 17.32 8.48
N PRO A 488 4.64 17.69 9.35
CA PRO A 488 3.23 17.86 8.97
C PRO A 488 2.98 18.98 7.95
N ALA A 489 3.96 19.85 7.71
CA ALA A 489 3.90 20.91 6.71
C ALA A 489 4.20 20.42 5.29
N LEU A 490 4.81 19.24 5.13
CA LEU A 490 5.15 18.68 3.82
C LEU A 490 3.91 18.05 3.17
N ALA A 491 3.75 18.26 1.87
CA ALA A 491 2.65 17.76 1.04
C ALA A 491 2.54 16.22 1.03
N THR A 492 3.64 15.53 1.37
CA THR A 492 3.76 14.07 1.42
C THR A 492 3.46 13.46 2.79
N SER A 493 3.32 14.28 3.84
CA SER A 493 3.11 13.81 5.21
C SER A 493 1.64 13.45 5.47
N LEU A 494 1.43 12.30 6.10
CA LEU A 494 0.11 11.71 6.32
C LEU A 494 -0.21 11.50 7.81
N ALA A 495 -1.50 11.42 8.09
CA ALA A 495 -2.08 10.97 9.35
C ALA A 495 -2.98 9.77 9.08
N TYR A 496 -2.93 8.80 9.99
CA TYR A 496 -3.67 7.55 9.92
C TYR A 496 -4.66 7.48 11.10
N GLY A 497 -5.83 6.87 10.86
CA GLY A 497 -6.79 6.58 11.92
C GLY A 497 -6.45 5.28 12.63
N ASP A 498 -7.25 4.95 13.65
CA ASP A 498 -7.18 3.65 14.31
C ASP A 498 -7.48 2.54 13.29
N GLN A 499 -6.79 1.41 13.44
CA GLN A 499 -6.94 0.24 12.58
C GLN A 499 -7.34 -0.96 13.44
N ASN A 500 -8.39 -1.65 13.01
CA ASN A 500 -8.85 -2.88 13.66
C ASN A 500 -8.69 -4.03 12.68
N TYR A 501 -8.23 -5.17 13.17
CA TYR A 501 -8.01 -6.37 12.37
C TYR A 501 -8.43 -7.58 13.18
N ASP A 502 -9.47 -8.25 12.70
CA ASP A 502 -9.95 -9.51 13.25
C ASP A 502 -9.46 -10.66 12.37
N SER A 503 -9.02 -11.75 13.01
CA SER A 503 -8.59 -12.97 12.33
C SER A 503 -9.19 -14.17 13.04
N LEU A 504 -9.76 -15.09 12.26
CA LEU A 504 -10.30 -16.35 12.72
C LEU A 504 -9.80 -17.44 11.78
N ILE A 505 -8.76 -18.15 12.19
CA ILE A 505 -8.17 -19.22 11.40
C ILE A 505 -8.65 -20.56 11.93
N GLY A 506 -9.29 -21.34 11.07
CA GLY A 506 -9.55 -22.76 11.31
C GLY A 506 -8.51 -23.63 10.62
N SER A 507 -8.03 -24.65 11.33
CA SER A 507 -7.02 -25.59 10.85
C SER A 507 -7.51 -27.03 10.96
N ALA A 508 -7.27 -27.84 9.95
CA ALA A 508 -7.51 -29.28 9.99
C ALA A 508 -6.37 -30.02 9.29
N GLY A 509 -5.86 -31.09 9.90
CA GLY A 509 -4.69 -31.77 9.37
C GLY A 509 -4.39 -33.12 10.00
N TRP A 510 -3.17 -33.57 9.75
CA TRP A 510 -2.65 -34.83 10.26
C TRP A 510 -1.27 -34.63 10.84
N GLN A 511 -0.99 -35.28 11.97
CA GLN A 511 0.32 -35.31 12.59
C GLN A 511 0.86 -36.73 12.71
N VAL A 512 2.18 -36.87 12.69
CA VAL A 512 2.90 -38.12 12.89
C VAL A 512 4.12 -37.86 13.76
N SER A 513 4.42 -38.79 14.66
CA SER A 513 5.66 -38.82 15.43
C SER A 513 6.20 -40.25 15.52
N TYR A 514 7.52 -40.38 15.64
CA TYR A 514 8.19 -41.67 15.69
C TYR A 514 9.26 -41.67 16.78
N ALA A 515 9.14 -42.53 17.79
CA ALA A 515 10.14 -42.70 18.84
C ALA A 515 11.29 -43.58 18.33
N ILE A 516 12.40 -42.95 17.93
CA ILE A 516 13.61 -43.66 17.49
C ILE A 516 14.26 -44.35 18.70
N ASN A 517 14.28 -43.65 19.83
CA ASN A 517 14.69 -44.13 21.15
C ASN A 517 14.04 -43.24 22.23
N ASP A 518 14.34 -43.49 23.50
CA ASP A 518 13.76 -42.77 24.64
C ASP A 518 14.05 -41.26 24.61
N HIS A 519 15.14 -40.87 23.95
CA HIS A 519 15.64 -39.49 23.90
C HIS A 519 15.43 -38.80 22.55
N LEU A 520 14.79 -39.43 21.55
CA LEU A 520 14.63 -38.80 20.22
C LEU A 520 13.31 -39.20 19.56
N LYS A 521 12.44 -38.20 19.43
CA LYS A 521 11.10 -38.32 18.85
C LYS A 521 10.88 -37.24 17.76
N PRO A 522 11.32 -37.47 16.51
CA PRO A 522 10.91 -36.66 15.37
C PRO A 522 9.40 -36.66 15.17
N TYR A 523 8.88 -35.54 14.66
CA TYR A 523 7.48 -35.38 14.29
C TYR A 523 7.30 -34.48 13.08
N ALA A 524 6.17 -34.65 12.40
CA ALA A 524 5.71 -33.77 11.35
C ALA A 524 4.20 -33.57 11.46
N ARG A 525 3.70 -32.40 11.04
CA ARG A 525 2.28 -32.07 10.96
C ARG A 525 2.04 -31.27 9.69
N LEU A 526 0.99 -31.63 8.96
CA LEU A 526 0.50 -30.87 7.82
C LEU A 526 -0.96 -30.51 8.07
N THR A 527 -1.28 -29.22 8.03
CA THR A 527 -2.65 -28.71 8.12
C THR A 527 -3.05 -27.99 6.84
N TYR A 528 -4.34 -28.02 6.54
CA TYR A 528 -5.02 -27.03 5.73
C TYR A 528 -5.60 -25.98 6.67
N ASP A 529 -5.34 -24.71 6.38
CA ASP A 529 -5.76 -23.57 7.18
C ASP A 529 -6.65 -22.66 6.34
N HIS A 530 -7.69 -22.12 6.98
CA HIS A 530 -8.63 -21.19 6.38
C HIS A 530 -8.88 -20.00 7.31
N GLU A 531 -8.60 -18.80 6.82
CA GLU A 531 -8.97 -17.52 7.44
C GLU A 531 -10.43 -17.19 7.05
N PHE A 532 -11.28 -17.04 8.06
CA PHE A 532 -12.71 -16.80 7.88
C PHE A 532 -13.06 -15.30 7.87
N GLU A 533 -12.17 -14.44 8.35
CA GLU A 533 -12.36 -12.99 8.31
C GLU A 533 -11.83 -12.40 7.00
N ASP A 534 -12.53 -11.38 6.49
CA ASP A 534 -12.09 -10.63 5.33
C ASP A 534 -11.23 -9.44 5.80
N ALA A 535 -10.10 -9.22 5.12
CA ALA A 535 -9.36 -7.97 5.31
C ALA A 535 -10.17 -6.77 4.81
N ASP A 536 -9.88 -5.60 5.39
CA ASP A 536 -10.55 -4.37 5.01
C ASP A 536 -10.36 -4.06 3.51
N LYS A 537 -11.48 -3.86 2.82
CA LYS A 537 -11.49 -3.53 1.37
C LYS A 537 -10.95 -2.14 1.09
N GLU A 538 -10.97 -1.26 2.07
CA GLU A 538 -10.54 0.12 1.99
C GLU A 538 -9.68 0.48 3.19
N VAL A 539 -8.58 1.17 2.94
CA VAL A 539 -7.66 1.65 3.98
C VAL A 539 -7.51 3.17 3.84
N PHE A 540 -7.29 3.86 4.96
CA PHE A 540 -7.55 5.29 5.06
C PHE A 540 -6.33 6.08 5.51
N ALA A 541 -6.19 7.29 4.98
CA ALA A 541 -5.28 8.29 5.51
C ALA A 541 -5.77 9.72 5.23
N ARG A 542 -5.05 10.70 5.74
CA ARG A 542 -5.31 12.13 5.51
C ARG A 542 -3.99 12.87 5.33
N LEU A 543 -3.92 13.76 4.33
CA LEU A 543 -2.79 14.69 4.18
C LEU A 543 -2.74 15.66 5.35
N GLN A 544 -1.60 15.75 6.02
CA GLN A 544 -1.42 16.70 7.14
C GLN A 544 -1.38 18.16 6.66
N SER A 545 -0.93 18.40 5.43
CA SER A 545 -0.96 19.72 4.79
C SER A 545 -2.37 20.19 4.41
N MET A 546 -3.37 19.28 4.41
CA MET A 546 -4.76 19.56 4.06
C MET A 546 -5.73 19.09 5.16
N PRO A 547 -5.64 19.61 6.40
CA PRO A 547 -6.39 19.09 7.55
C PRO A 547 -7.91 19.28 7.44
N GLY A 548 -8.37 20.17 6.56
CA GLY A 548 -9.80 20.38 6.26
C GLY A 548 -10.42 19.33 5.34
N THR A 549 -9.65 18.35 4.86
CA THR A 549 -10.16 17.23 4.06
C THR A 549 -10.55 16.06 4.96
N ALA A 550 -11.59 15.32 4.56
CA ALA A 550 -11.92 14.04 5.18
C ALA A 550 -10.81 13.00 4.90
N PRO A 551 -10.61 11.99 5.76
CA PRO A 551 -9.76 10.87 5.42
C PRO A 551 -10.21 10.25 4.09
N TYR A 552 -9.26 10.13 3.15
CA TYR A 552 -9.49 9.45 1.89
C TYR A 552 -9.28 7.95 2.07
N ALA A 553 -9.79 7.17 1.12
CA ALA A 553 -9.51 5.75 1.08
C ALA A 553 -8.90 5.32 -0.25
N VAL A 554 -8.15 4.24 -0.18
CA VAL A 554 -7.61 3.47 -1.30
C VAL A 554 -7.97 2.00 -1.07
N PRO A 555 -7.88 1.13 -2.10
CA PRO A 555 -8.09 -0.30 -1.92
C PRO A 555 -7.14 -0.85 -0.85
N GLY A 556 -7.63 -1.77 -0.01
CA GLY A 556 -6.82 -2.51 0.95
C GLY A 556 -5.97 -3.61 0.29
N HIS A 557 -5.40 -4.50 1.11
CA HIS A 557 -4.70 -5.68 0.62
C HIS A 557 -5.62 -6.89 0.61
N ASP A 558 -5.51 -7.68 -0.46
CA ASP A 558 -6.11 -9.00 -0.50
C ASP A 558 -5.09 -10.00 0.06
N PHE A 559 -5.45 -10.68 1.15
CA PHE A 559 -4.67 -11.76 1.72
C PHE A 559 -5.24 -13.12 1.32
N ASP A 560 -4.37 -14.12 1.16
CA ASP A 560 -4.81 -15.48 0.88
C ASP A 560 -5.53 -16.05 2.10
N GLN A 561 -6.80 -16.41 1.90
CA GLN A 561 -7.60 -17.00 2.97
C GLN A 561 -7.38 -18.49 3.15
N SER A 562 -6.74 -19.18 2.20
CA SER A 562 -6.57 -20.64 2.27
C SER A 562 -5.17 -21.06 1.88
N TYR A 563 -4.53 -21.86 2.73
CA TYR A 563 -3.18 -22.36 2.52
C TYR A 563 -2.93 -23.60 3.37
N GLY A 564 -1.79 -24.26 3.17
CA GLY A 564 -1.34 -25.31 4.06
C GLY A 564 -0.24 -24.83 5.01
N THR A 565 -0.06 -25.50 6.14
CA THR A 565 1.08 -25.29 7.04
C THR A 565 1.78 -26.61 7.32
N LEU A 566 3.09 -26.65 7.06
CA LEU A 566 3.96 -27.79 7.31
C LEU A 566 4.87 -27.49 8.52
N LEU A 567 4.69 -28.25 9.59
CA LEU A 567 5.53 -28.24 10.79
C LEU A 567 6.37 -29.51 10.84
N ILE A 568 7.68 -29.37 11.03
CA ILE A 568 8.61 -30.49 11.22
C ILE A 568 9.49 -30.18 12.43
N GLY A 569 9.68 -31.14 13.31
CA GLY A 569 10.57 -30.97 14.47
C GLY A 569 11.03 -32.28 15.10
N ALA A 570 11.80 -32.16 16.16
CA ALA A 570 12.27 -33.28 16.97
C ALA A 570 12.28 -32.91 18.45
N ARG A 571 11.67 -33.77 19.26
CA ARG A 571 11.79 -33.73 20.72
C ARG A 571 12.97 -34.59 21.15
N THR A 572 13.82 -34.06 22.00
CA THR A 572 15.06 -34.71 22.46
C THR A 572 15.44 -34.28 23.88
N GLN A 573 16.56 -34.77 24.40
CA GLN A 573 17.18 -34.27 25.63
C GLN A 573 18.56 -33.66 25.35
N LEU A 574 18.80 -32.45 25.85
CA LEU A 574 20.06 -31.71 25.72
C LEU A 574 20.50 -31.23 27.11
N PHE A 575 21.70 -31.62 27.54
CA PHE A 575 22.28 -31.22 28.84
C PHE A 575 21.38 -31.53 30.05
N GLY A 576 20.58 -32.60 29.98
CA GLY A 576 19.62 -32.98 31.03
C GLY A 576 18.30 -32.20 31.00
N LEU A 577 18.09 -31.36 29.99
CA LEU A 577 16.83 -30.65 29.73
C LEU A 577 16.08 -31.32 28.59
N ASP A 578 14.75 -31.32 28.66
CA ASP A 578 13.92 -31.61 27.50
C ASP A 578 14.10 -30.50 26.48
N ALA A 579 14.22 -30.86 25.20
CA ALA A 579 14.38 -29.92 24.10
C ALA A 579 13.44 -30.25 22.94
N ASN A 580 12.97 -29.22 22.23
CA ASN A 580 12.18 -29.34 21.01
C ASN A 580 12.70 -28.36 19.96
N LEU A 581 13.20 -28.88 18.85
CA LEU A 581 13.76 -28.08 17.76
C LEU A 581 12.93 -28.30 16.50
N GLY A 582 12.71 -27.26 15.69
CA GLY A 582 11.95 -27.44 14.46
C GLY A 582 11.71 -26.19 13.64
N THR A 583 10.87 -26.35 12.62
CA THR A 583 10.45 -25.29 11.71
C THR A 583 9.00 -25.47 11.29
N SER A 584 8.30 -24.36 11.08
CA SER A 584 6.96 -24.27 10.50
C SER A 584 7.02 -23.41 9.25
N VAL A 585 6.35 -23.81 8.16
CA VAL A 585 6.28 -23.04 6.91
C VAL A 585 4.89 -23.11 6.28
N THR A 586 4.39 -22.00 5.74
CA THR A 586 3.19 -22.03 4.90
C THR A 586 3.51 -22.56 3.49
N VAL A 587 2.56 -23.29 2.91
CA VAL A 587 2.66 -23.91 1.58
C VAL A 587 1.39 -23.65 0.80
N GLY A 588 1.50 -23.39 -0.51
CA GLY A 588 0.33 -23.10 -1.36
C GLY A 588 -0.33 -21.74 -1.12
N GLN A 589 0.32 -20.86 -0.33
CA GLN A 589 -0.06 -19.47 -0.15
C GLN A 589 0.59 -18.66 -1.31
N ALA A 590 -0.21 -18.26 -2.30
CA ALA A 590 0.24 -17.61 -3.53
C ALA A 590 0.71 -16.16 -3.29
N GLY A 591 0.07 -15.45 -2.37
CA GLY A 591 0.31 -14.07 -2.00
C GLY A 591 1.49 -13.88 -1.06
N GLY A 592 1.89 -14.89 -0.27
CA GLY A 592 3.02 -14.76 0.64
C GLY A 592 3.43 -16.07 1.31
N ASN A 593 4.47 -16.01 2.12
CA ASN A 593 4.96 -17.13 2.90
C ASN A 593 5.38 -16.68 4.30
N HIS A 594 4.99 -17.45 5.30
CA HIS A 594 5.43 -17.28 6.69
C HIS A 594 6.22 -18.52 7.11
N ALA A 595 7.36 -18.28 7.76
CA ALA A 595 8.18 -19.35 8.29
C ALA A 595 8.64 -19.02 9.71
N THR A 596 8.68 -20.03 10.57
CA THR A 596 9.19 -19.92 11.93
C THR A 596 10.20 -21.02 12.17
N VAL A 597 11.40 -20.68 12.62
CA VAL A 597 12.36 -21.64 13.19
C VAL A 597 12.36 -21.51 14.69
N PHE A 598 12.50 -22.62 15.43
CA PHE A 598 12.37 -22.58 16.88
C PHE A 598 13.24 -23.59 17.63
N ALA A 599 13.48 -23.26 18.89
CA ALA A 599 14.09 -24.11 19.89
C ALA A 599 13.43 -23.88 21.26
N THR A 600 12.80 -24.92 21.80
CA THR A 600 12.26 -24.93 23.16
C THR A 600 13.15 -25.78 24.05
N ILE A 601 13.39 -25.35 25.29
CA ILE A 601 14.00 -26.16 26.35
C ILE A 601 13.14 -26.09 27.61
N GLY A 602 13.21 -27.10 28.47
CA GLY A 602 12.53 -27.09 29.75
C GLY A 602 12.89 -28.26 30.64
N ALA A 603 12.43 -28.22 31.89
CA ALA A 603 12.58 -29.33 32.83
C ALA A 603 11.42 -29.36 33.84
N GLY A 604 11.07 -30.57 34.26
CA GLY A 604 10.13 -30.82 35.36
C GLY A 604 10.83 -31.00 36.71
N PHE A 605 10.10 -30.78 37.80
CA PHE A 605 10.57 -30.94 39.18
C PHE A 605 9.44 -31.31 40.14
#